data_AF-D1CTP9-F1
#
_entry.id   AF-D1CTP9-F1
#
_cell.length_a   1.000
_cell.length_b   1.000
_cell.length_c   1.000
_cell.angle_alpha   90.00
_cell.angle_beta   90.00
_cell.angle_gamma   90.00
#
_symmetry.space_group_name_H-M   'P 1'
#
loop_
_entity.id
_entity.type
_entity.pdbx_description
1 polymer ?
#
loop_
_entity_poly.entity_id
_entity_poly.type
_entity_poly.pdbx_seq_one_letter_code
_entity_poly.pdbx_strand_id
1 'polypeptide(L)'
;GRKPIPDREIFSFGSATASTISDIGFSAAERLRQRILQTFHGLAPEEIYLEEIDRVRNEFVRLCGLEHIRGMEVIVPPSGTDAHMLASKLVTGSSVAKTVAIMVQPEETGSGVGHALAGGLHSSHRESGGITVNSADPIDVRSIAVRMEGSRLRPVAAVDDELEAIVSAAIP
;
A
#
# COMPACT_ATOMS: atom_id res chain seq x y z
N GLY A 1 -6.49 -25.59 3.91
CA GLY A 1 -6.22 -24.15 4.14
C GLY A 1 -5.09 -24.01 5.13
N ARG A 2 -4.21 -23.00 4.97
CA ARG A 2 -3.18 -22.69 5.98
C ARG A 2 -3.88 -22.31 7.29
N LYS A 3 -3.41 -22.85 8.42
CA LYS A 3 -3.88 -22.44 9.74
C LYS A 3 -3.29 -21.06 10.06
N PRO A 4 -4.03 -20.13 10.68
CA PRO A 4 -3.54 -18.79 11.01
C PRO A 4 -2.68 -18.82 12.28
N ILE A 5 -1.71 -19.74 12.35
CA ILE A 5 -0.78 -19.88 13.47
C ILE A 5 0.65 -19.87 12.91
N PRO A 6 1.65 -19.45 13.70
CA PRO A 6 3.04 -19.60 13.34
C PRO A 6 3.38 -21.07 13.06
N ASP A 7 4.12 -21.29 12.00
CA ASP A 7 4.64 -22.61 11.62
C ASP A 7 6.14 -22.50 11.41
N ARG A 8 6.90 -23.09 12.33
CA ARG A 8 8.36 -23.02 12.37
C ARG A 8 9.03 -23.97 11.37
N GLU A 9 8.27 -24.90 10.79
CA GLU A 9 8.78 -25.90 9.84
C GLU A 9 8.62 -25.42 8.39
N ILE A 10 7.87 -24.35 8.15
CA ILE A 10 7.72 -23.75 6.82
C ILE A 10 8.90 -22.84 6.51
N PHE A 11 9.72 -23.28 5.56
CA PHE A 11 10.64 -22.39 4.85
C PHE A 11 9.83 -21.45 3.95
N SER A 12 9.89 -20.15 4.25
CA SER A 12 9.13 -19.12 3.55
C SER A 12 9.84 -18.74 2.25
N PHE A 13 9.42 -19.36 1.15
CA PHE A 13 9.78 -18.95 -0.22
C PHE A 13 8.64 -18.22 -0.93
N GLY A 14 7.61 -17.80 -0.16
CA GLY A 14 6.48 -17.04 -0.68
C GLY A 14 6.87 -15.60 -1.00
N SER A 15 6.10 -14.95 -1.87
CA SER A 15 6.21 -13.51 -2.12
C SER A 15 5.96 -12.69 -0.83
N ALA A 16 6.20 -11.39 -0.89
CA ALA A 16 5.93 -10.45 0.21
C ALA A 16 4.48 -10.51 0.73
N THR A 17 3.52 -11.01 -0.04
CA THR A 17 2.11 -11.19 0.34
C THR A 17 1.78 -12.58 0.90
N ALA A 18 2.74 -13.52 0.88
CA ALA A 18 2.58 -14.90 1.32
C ALA A 18 3.55 -15.27 2.46
N SER A 19 4.05 -14.26 3.17
CA SER A 19 4.95 -14.43 4.32
C SER A 19 4.32 -15.28 5.42
N THR A 20 5.15 -16.01 6.15
CA THR A 20 4.74 -16.80 7.32
C THR A 20 4.40 -15.87 8.48
N ILE A 21 3.41 -16.27 9.29
CA ILE A 21 3.05 -15.54 10.51
C ILE A 21 4.19 -15.75 11.51
N SER A 22 4.79 -14.66 11.99
CA SER A 22 5.84 -14.74 13.01
C SER A 22 5.26 -15.04 14.40
N ASP A 23 6.01 -15.76 15.24
CA ASP A 23 5.64 -16.01 16.64
C ASP A 23 5.37 -14.71 17.41
N ILE A 24 6.22 -13.71 17.17
CA ILE A 24 6.13 -12.39 17.81
C ILE A 24 4.85 -11.67 17.36
N GLY A 25 4.56 -11.66 16.05
CA GLY A 25 3.37 -11.04 15.49
C GLY A 25 2.09 -11.71 15.97
N PHE A 26 2.06 -13.04 15.99
CA PHE A 26 0.93 -13.80 16.52
C PHE A 26 0.69 -13.53 18.01
N SER A 27 1.75 -13.54 18.82
CA SER A 27 1.66 -13.24 20.26
C SER A 27 1.19 -11.81 20.52
N ALA A 28 1.61 -10.85 19.70
CA ALA A 28 1.16 -9.46 19.79
C ALA A 28 -0.33 -9.32 19.43
N ALA A 29 -0.78 -9.97 18.36
CA ALA A 29 -2.18 -10.00 17.96
C ALA A 29 -3.07 -10.64 19.04
N GLU A 30 -2.62 -11.74 19.66
CA GLU A 30 -3.36 -12.40 20.73
C GLU A 30 -3.48 -11.52 21.99
N ARG A 31 -2.42 -10.81 22.38
CA ARG A 31 -2.49 -9.84 23.49
C ARG A 31 -3.48 -8.71 23.21
N LEU A 32 -3.48 -8.19 21.98
CA LEU A 32 -4.44 -7.16 21.58
C LEU A 32 -5.87 -7.69 21.63
N ARG A 33 -6.11 -8.89 21.10
CA ARG A 33 -7.43 -9.54 21.14
C ARG A 33 -7.94 -9.72 22.58
N GLN A 34 -7.08 -10.20 23.48
CA GLN A 34 -7.43 -10.36 24.90
C GLN A 34 -7.75 -9.01 25.56
N ARG A 35 -6.97 -7.98 25.29
CA ARG A 35 -7.23 -6.62 25.78
C ARG A 35 -8.60 -6.12 25.29
N ILE A 36 -8.86 -6.20 23.99
CA ILE A 36 -10.14 -5.76 23.41
C ILE A 36 -11.31 -6.49 24.08
N LEU A 37 -11.23 -7.81 24.27
CA LEU A 37 -12.29 -8.57 24.94
C LEU A 37 -12.51 -8.16 26.40
N GLN A 38 -11.46 -7.77 27.12
CA GLN A 38 -11.57 -7.29 28.50
C GLN A 38 -12.14 -5.87 28.57
N THR A 39 -11.86 -5.02 27.59
CA THR A 39 -12.32 -3.63 27.52
C THR A 39 -13.72 -3.51 26.90
N PHE A 40 -14.21 -4.55 26.22
CA PHE A 40 -15.51 -4.58 25.53
C PHE A 40 -16.73 -4.35 26.44
N HIS A 41 -16.56 -4.33 27.76
CA HIS A 41 -17.63 -4.08 28.71
C HIS A 41 -18.00 -2.59 28.77
N GLY A 42 -18.76 -2.12 27.77
CA GLY A 42 -19.47 -0.83 27.82
C GLY A 42 -19.12 0.19 26.76
N LEU A 43 -18.16 -0.09 25.86
CA LEU A 43 -17.81 0.76 24.72
C LEU A 43 -18.40 0.23 23.42
N ALA A 44 -18.69 1.14 22.48
CA ALA A 44 -19.13 0.75 21.14
C ALA A 44 -17.96 0.19 20.33
N PRO A 45 -18.17 -0.82 19.45
CA PRO A 45 -17.10 -1.40 18.63
C PRO A 45 -16.33 -0.37 17.80
N GLU A 46 -17.01 0.66 17.32
CA GLU A 46 -16.45 1.74 16.51
C GLU A 46 -15.45 2.59 17.32
N GLU A 47 -15.75 2.84 18.60
CA GLU A 47 -14.87 3.60 19.50
C GLU A 47 -13.58 2.83 19.74
N ILE A 48 -13.70 1.52 20.04
CA ILE A 48 -12.53 0.64 20.24
C ILE A 48 -11.68 0.58 18.97
N TYR A 49 -12.31 0.49 17.79
CA TYR A 49 -11.59 0.47 16.52
C TYR A 49 -10.81 1.78 16.30
N LEU A 50 -11.45 2.94 16.53
CA LEU A 50 -10.81 4.24 16.36
C LEU A 50 -9.62 4.43 17.32
N GLU A 51 -9.79 4.05 18.59
CA GLU A 51 -8.69 4.11 19.57
C GLU A 51 -7.52 3.21 19.17
N GLU A 52 -7.79 1.97 18.74
CA GLU A 52 -6.74 1.03 18.39
C GLU A 52 -6.03 1.39 17.08
N ILE A 53 -6.76 1.89 16.07
CA ILE A 53 -6.13 2.32 14.82
C ILE A 53 -5.27 3.57 15.04
N ASP A 54 -5.69 4.50 15.89
CA ASP A 54 -4.89 5.67 16.24
C ASP A 54 -3.64 5.29 17.04
N ARG A 55 -3.76 4.34 17.97
CA ARG A 55 -2.61 3.77 18.68
C ARG A 55 -1.60 3.17 17.69
N VAL A 56 -2.06 2.37 16.73
CA VAL A 56 -1.22 1.74 15.70
C VAL A 56 -0.54 2.78 14.81
N ARG A 57 -1.27 3.82 14.37
CA ARG A 57 -0.71 4.92 13.57
C ARG A 57 0.43 5.62 14.33
N ASN A 58 0.19 6.00 15.57
CA ASN A 58 1.18 6.69 16.41
C ASN A 58 2.41 5.83 16.67
N GLU A 59 2.22 4.53 16.94
CA GLU A 59 3.31 3.58 17.12
C GLU A 59 4.14 3.43 15.85
N PHE A 60 3.51 3.34 14.68
CA PHE A 60 4.18 3.28 13.38
C PHE A 60 5.01 4.54 13.11
N VAL A 61 4.44 5.72 13.30
CA VAL A 61 5.13 7.02 13.13
C VAL A 61 6.40 7.09 13.98
N ARG A 62 6.31 6.68 15.25
CA ARG A 62 7.44 6.66 16.17
C ARG A 62 8.50 5.64 15.76
N LEU A 63 8.10 4.42 15.39
CA LEU A 63 9.03 3.38 14.93
C LEU A 63 9.80 3.79 13.67
N CYS A 64 9.16 4.58 12.79
CA CYS A 64 9.78 5.13 11.59
C CYS A 64 10.54 6.46 11.84
N GLY A 65 10.51 7.02 13.05
CA GLY A 65 11.17 8.29 13.37
C GLY A 65 10.54 9.51 12.68
N LEU A 66 9.25 9.44 12.32
CA LEU A 66 8.57 10.45 11.49
C LEU A 66 7.82 11.53 12.31
N GLU A 67 7.96 11.52 13.63
CA GLU A 67 7.25 12.43 14.56
C GLU A 67 7.54 13.93 14.30
N HIS A 68 8.65 14.23 13.64
CA HIS A 68 9.09 15.59 13.34
C HIS A 68 8.42 16.20 12.09
N ILE A 69 7.72 15.40 11.28
CA ILE A 69 7.08 15.86 10.04
C ILE A 69 5.73 16.50 10.38
N ARG A 70 5.65 17.84 10.26
CA ARG A 70 4.41 18.58 10.52
C ARG A 70 3.40 18.36 9.39
N GLY A 71 2.13 18.19 9.76
CA GLY A 71 1.04 18.02 8.80
C GLY A 71 1.01 16.65 8.11
N MET A 72 1.80 15.69 8.58
CA MET A 72 1.76 14.32 8.07
C MET A 72 0.47 13.62 8.51
N GLU A 73 -0.22 13.01 7.56
CA GLU A 73 -1.35 12.12 7.80
C GLU A 73 -0.96 10.67 7.57
N VAL A 74 -1.50 9.75 8.38
CA VAL A 74 -1.25 8.32 8.27
C VAL A 74 -2.55 7.58 7.99
N ILE A 75 -2.65 7.04 6.77
CA ILE A 75 -3.77 6.23 6.34
C ILE A 75 -3.34 4.76 6.40
N VAL A 76 -4.19 3.90 6.98
CA VAL A 76 -3.97 2.45 7.06
C VAL A 76 -4.97 1.75 6.13
N PRO A 77 -4.62 1.53 4.86
CA PRO A 77 -5.51 0.91 3.89
C PRO A 77 -5.58 -0.62 4.08
N PRO A 78 -6.65 -1.28 3.63
CA PRO A 78 -6.79 -2.75 3.73
C PRO A 78 -5.73 -3.52 2.93
N SER A 79 -5.21 -2.92 1.85
CA SER A 79 -4.17 -3.52 1.00
C SER A 79 -3.28 -2.45 0.35
N GLY A 80 -2.13 -2.88 -0.18
CA GLY A 80 -1.28 -2.01 -1.00
C GLY A 80 -1.97 -1.52 -2.28
N THR A 81 -2.88 -2.30 -2.85
CA THR A 81 -3.69 -1.88 -4.00
C THR A 81 -4.62 -0.74 -3.62
N ASP A 82 -5.30 -0.83 -2.48
CA ASP A 82 -6.18 0.24 -1.98
C ASP A 82 -5.39 1.51 -1.65
N ALA A 83 -4.17 1.36 -1.13
CA ALA A 83 -3.27 2.48 -0.88
C ALA A 83 -3.00 3.30 -2.16
N HIS A 84 -2.67 2.62 -3.27
CA HIS A 84 -2.39 3.28 -4.54
C HIS A 84 -3.65 3.87 -5.18
N MET A 85 -4.81 3.23 -5.01
CA MET A 85 -6.09 3.79 -5.45
C MET A 85 -6.42 5.09 -4.70
N LEU A 86 -6.22 5.12 -3.37
CA LEU A 86 -6.43 6.32 -2.57
C LEU A 86 -5.47 7.44 -2.96
N ALA A 87 -4.18 7.12 -3.13
CA ALA A 87 -3.17 8.08 -3.58
C ALA A 87 -3.53 8.67 -4.95
N SER A 88 -3.97 7.84 -5.90
CA SER A 88 -4.41 8.27 -7.22
C SER A 88 -5.54 9.31 -7.13
N LYS A 89 -6.59 9.00 -6.33
CA LYS A 89 -7.74 9.90 -6.13
C LYS A 89 -7.36 11.23 -5.48
N LEU A 90 -6.43 11.23 -4.52
CA LEU A 90 -5.96 12.45 -3.87
C LEU A 90 -5.22 13.36 -4.85
N VAL A 91 -4.40 12.78 -5.74
CA VAL A 91 -3.63 13.54 -6.73
C VAL A 91 -4.55 14.08 -7.85
N THR A 92 -5.44 13.26 -8.40
CA THR A 92 -6.36 13.71 -9.46
C THR A 92 -7.38 14.71 -8.96
N GLY A 93 -7.87 14.58 -7.73
CA GLY A 93 -8.81 15.53 -7.13
C GLY A 93 -8.21 16.90 -6.80
N SER A 94 -6.87 17.01 -6.75
CA SER A 94 -6.15 18.24 -6.38
C SER A 94 -5.43 18.91 -7.55
N SER A 95 -5.31 18.26 -8.72
CA SER A 95 -4.46 18.75 -9.80
C SER A 95 -5.23 19.52 -10.88
N VAL A 96 -4.68 20.65 -11.30
CA VAL A 96 -5.12 21.40 -12.49
C VAL A 96 -4.45 20.87 -13.77
N ALA A 97 -3.38 20.07 -13.62
CA ALA A 97 -2.57 19.55 -14.72
C ALA A 97 -2.63 18.01 -14.80
N LYS A 98 -2.39 17.48 -16.00
CA LYS A 98 -2.29 16.04 -16.24
C LYS A 98 -1.15 15.45 -15.40
N THR A 99 -1.46 14.43 -14.59
CA THR A 99 -0.48 13.73 -13.74
C THR A 99 0.10 12.53 -14.48
N VAL A 100 1.42 12.39 -14.43
CA VAL A 100 2.14 11.18 -14.86
C VAL A 100 2.68 10.46 -13.62
N ALA A 101 2.43 9.17 -13.51
CA ALA A 101 3.06 8.32 -12.51
C ALA A 101 4.04 7.36 -13.16
N ILE A 102 5.27 7.28 -12.64
CA ILE A 102 6.33 6.44 -13.18
C ILE A 102 6.59 5.29 -12.21
N MET A 103 6.40 4.06 -12.67
CA MET A 103 6.62 2.83 -11.92
C MET A 103 7.90 2.15 -12.40
N VAL A 104 8.93 2.13 -11.56
CA VAL A 104 10.14 1.38 -11.84
C VAL A 104 9.92 -0.08 -11.43
N GLN A 105 10.12 -1.00 -12.38
CA GLN A 105 9.93 -2.45 -12.24
C GLN A 105 8.55 -2.83 -11.66
N PRO A 106 7.44 -2.57 -12.38
CA PRO A 106 6.09 -2.84 -11.89
C PRO A 106 5.84 -4.34 -11.62
N GLU A 107 6.63 -5.25 -12.17
CA GLU A 107 6.50 -6.69 -11.93
C GLU A 107 6.97 -7.12 -10.53
N GLU A 108 7.73 -6.28 -9.81
CA GLU A 108 8.13 -6.55 -8.42
C GLU A 108 7.09 -6.05 -7.39
N THR A 109 6.03 -5.37 -7.84
CA THR A 109 4.89 -4.98 -7.02
C THR A 109 3.68 -5.88 -7.27
N GLY A 110 2.67 -5.79 -6.40
CA GLY A 110 1.43 -6.54 -6.54
C GLY A 110 0.73 -6.25 -7.88
N SER A 111 0.20 -7.28 -8.54
CA SER A 111 -0.39 -7.19 -9.88
C SER A 111 -1.53 -6.18 -10.03
N GLY A 112 -2.19 -5.80 -8.94
CA GLY A 112 -3.26 -4.80 -8.93
C GLY A 112 -2.78 -3.34 -8.86
N VAL A 113 -1.51 -3.09 -8.55
CA VAL A 113 -1.03 -1.74 -8.20
C VAL A 113 -1.05 -0.78 -9.40
N GLY A 114 -0.54 -1.19 -10.56
CA GLY A 114 -0.55 -0.33 -11.75
C GLY A 114 -1.96 0.04 -12.20
N HIS A 115 -2.90 -0.92 -12.13
CA HIS A 115 -4.31 -0.68 -12.44
C HIS A 115 -4.97 0.29 -11.44
N ALA A 116 -4.73 0.10 -10.14
CA ALA A 116 -5.25 0.97 -9.10
C ALA A 116 -4.72 2.40 -9.21
N LEU A 117 -3.42 2.55 -9.53
CA LEU A 117 -2.79 3.86 -9.71
C LEU A 117 -3.37 4.62 -10.92
N ALA A 118 -3.70 3.91 -12.00
CA ALA A 118 -4.39 4.47 -13.17
C ALA A 118 -5.87 4.84 -12.90
N GLY A 119 -6.36 4.70 -11.67
CA GLY A 119 -7.75 4.99 -11.30
C GLY A 119 -8.70 3.81 -11.48
N GLY A 120 -8.19 2.62 -11.75
CA GLY A 120 -8.97 1.39 -11.83
C GLY A 120 -9.47 0.91 -10.48
N LEU A 121 -10.68 0.35 -10.44
CA LEU A 121 -11.27 -0.24 -9.23
C LEU A 121 -10.71 -1.64 -8.98
N HIS A 122 -10.39 -1.97 -7.72
CA HIS A 122 -10.02 -3.33 -7.36
C HIS A 122 -11.28 -4.22 -7.33
N SER A 123 -11.41 -5.14 -8.29
CA SER A 123 -12.63 -5.93 -8.53
C SER A 123 -13.04 -6.89 -7.40
N SER A 124 -12.20 -7.11 -6.39
CA SER A 124 -12.48 -7.97 -5.24
C SER A 124 -13.07 -7.24 -4.03
N HIS A 125 -13.01 -5.91 -3.99
CA HIS A 125 -13.67 -5.11 -2.96
C HIS A 125 -14.95 -4.50 -3.55
N ARG A 126 -16.08 -5.20 -3.33
CA ARG A 126 -17.37 -4.51 -3.24
C ARG A 126 -17.18 -3.47 -2.15
N GLU A 127 -17.02 -2.22 -2.55
CA GLU A 127 -16.93 -1.07 -1.68
C GLU A 127 -17.99 -1.21 -0.58
N SER A 128 -17.55 -1.35 0.68
CA SER A 128 -18.41 -1.02 1.81
C SER A 128 -18.55 0.50 1.77
N GLY A 129 -19.48 0.99 0.94
CA GLY A 129 -19.64 2.42 0.70
C GLY A 129 -20.35 2.82 -0.60
N GLY A 130 -20.37 1.99 -1.65
CA GLY A 130 -21.19 2.21 -2.86
C GLY A 130 -20.93 3.52 -3.62
N ILE A 131 -19.71 4.07 -3.61
CA ILE A 131 -19.37 5.27 -4.37
C ILE A 131 -18.39 4.89 -5.48
N THR A 132 -18.97 4.47 -6.61
CA THR A 132 -18.25 4.32 -7.88
C THR A 132 -17.79 5.70 -8.34
N VAL A 133 -16.51 6.04 -8.11
CA VAL A 133 -15.90 7.26 -8.64
C VAL A 133 -14.93 6.87 -9.75
N ASN A 134 -15.38 6.96 -11.00
CA ASN A 134 -14.46 7.01 -12.13
C ASN A 134 -13.82 8.40 -12.14
N SER A 135 -12.50 8.49 -11.95
CA SER A 135 -11.77 9.76 -12.13
C SER A 135 -11.92 10.19 -13.59
N ALA A 136 -12.44 11.39 -13.84
CA ALA A 136 -12.66 11.91 -15.19
C ALA A 136 -11.34 12.08 -15.97
N ASP A 137 -10.22 12.27 -15.24
CA ASP A 137 -8.86 12.22 -15.76
C ASP A 137 -8.07 11.10 -15.06
N PRO A 138 -7.79 9.97 -15.74
CA PRO A 138 -6.91 8.95 -15.19
C PRO A 138 -5.45 9.41 -15.21
N ILE A 139 -4.69 9.01 -14.20
CA ILE A 139 -3.24 9.20 -14.15
C ILE A 139 -2.59 8.44 -15.32
N ASP A 140 -1.70 9.10 -16.06
CA ASP A 140 -0.87 8.44 -17.09
C ASP A 140 0.22 7.62 -16.39
N VAL A 141 0.02 6.30 -16.27
CA VAL A 141 0.96 5.40 -15.62
C VAL A 141 1.95 4.85 -16.67
N ARG A 142 3.23 5.14 -16.47
CA ARG A 142 4.34 4.62 -17.30
C ARG A 142 5.22 3.70 -16.47
N SER A 143 5.82 2.70 -17.13
CA SER A 143 6.71 1.76 -16.47
C SER A 143 8.11 1.78 -17.06
N ILE A 144 9.09 1.52 -16.21
CA ILE A 144 10.50 1.34 -16.60
C ILE A 144 10.94 -0.02 -16.10
N ALA A 145 11.30 -0.94 -17.00
CA ALA A 145 11.87 -2.22 -16.60
C ALA A 145 13.32 -2.03 -16.13
N VAL A 146 13.75 -2.65 -15.03
CA VAL A 146 15.17 -2.65 -14.60
C VAL A 146 15.93 -3.87 -15.08
N ARG A 147 15.23 -4.85 -15.66
CA ARG A 147 15.80 -6.07 -16.24
C ARG A 147 15.62 -6.11 -17.74
N MET A 148 16.64 -6.61 -18.42
CA MET A 148 16.58 -7.01 -19.81
C MET A 148 15.86 -8.35 -19.96
N GLU A 149 15.52 -8.70 -21.19
CA GLU A 149 15.08 -10.05 -21.54
C GLU A 149 16.12 -11.08 -21.04
N GLY A 150 15.67 -12.12 -20.34
CA GLY A 150 16.55 -13.08 -19.66
C GLY A 150 17.00 -12.66 -18.24
N SER A 151 16.31 -11.70 -17.61
CA SER A 151 16.46 -11.33 -16.18
C SER A 151 17.79 -10.69 -15.77
N ARG A 152 18.64 -10.31 -16.73
CA ARG A 152 19.88 -9.55 -16.46
C ARG A 152 19.54 -8.10 -16.11
N LEU A 153 20.23 -7.52 -15.14
CA LEU A 153 20.06 -6.10 -14.80
C LEU A 153 20.50 -5.21 -15.97
N ARG A 154 19.70 -4.19 -16.27
CA ARG A 154 20.08 -3.09 -17.15
C ARG A 154 21.17 -2.23 -16.47
N PRO A 155 22.03 -1.54 -17.24
CA PRO A 155 22.90 -0.51 -16.67
C PRO A 155 22.07 0.58 -15.97
N VAL A 156 22.51 1.00 -14.78
CA VAL A 156 21.82 2.05 -13.99
C VAL A 156 21.62 3.33 -14.82
N ALA A 157 22.68 3.79 -15.50
CA ALA A 157 22.61 4.96 -16.37
C ALA A 157 21.50 4.84 -17.44
N ALA A 158 21.27 3.66 -18.01
CA ALA A 158 20.23 3.46 -19.02
C ALA A 158 18.81 3.43 -18.44
N VAL A 159 18.65 3.17 -17.14
CA VAL A 159 17.37 3.30 -16.42
C VAL A 159 17.13 4.76 -16.05
N ASP A 160 18.17 5.45 -15.59
CA ASP A 160 18.14 6.87 -15.24
C ASP A 160 17.85 7.75 -16.46
N ASP A 161 18.50 7.50 -17.61
CA ASP A 161 18.27 8.22 -18.87
C ASP A 161 16.81 8.10 -19.33
N GLU A 162 16.20 6.91 -19.19
CA GLU A 162 14.79 6.68 -19.53
C GLU A 162 13.84 7.40 -18.56
N LEU A 163 14.16 7.38 -17.27
CA LEU A 163 13.41 8.13 -16.25
C LEU A 163 13.44 9.64 -16.55
N GLU A 164 14.62 10.19 -16.81
CA GLU A 164 14.80 11.61 -17.13
C GLU A 164 14.06 12.00 -18.42
N ALA A 165 14.09 11.15 -19.45
CA ALA A 165 13.34 11.38 -20.68
C ALA A 165 11.82 11.42 -20.45
N ILE A 166 11.27 10.52 -19.63
CA ILE A 166 9.84 10.52 -19.29
C ILE A 166 9.47 11.78 -18.51
N VAL A 167 10.26 12.15 -17.50
CA VAL A 167 10.03 13.36 -16.69
C VAL A 167 10.08 14.61 -17.55
N SER A 168 11.09 14.73 -18.42
CA SER A 168 11.26 15.88 -19.31
C SER A 168 10.10 16.02 -20.31
N ALA A 169 9.53 14.90 -20.77
CA ALA A 169 8.36 14.91 -21.66
C ALA A 169 7.03 15.25 -20.93
N ALA A 170 7.00 15.16 -19.59
CA ALA A 170 5.82 15.41 -18.77
C ALA A 170 5.73 16.86 -18.26
N ILE A 171 6.84 17.60 -18.26
CA ILE A 171 6.92 19.00 -17.84
C ILE A 171 6.83 19.89 -19.11
N PRO A 172 5.84 20.79 -19.22
CA PRO A 172 5.71 21.70 -20.36
C PRO A 172 6.79 22.79 -20.40
#